data_AF-A0A822ETT7-F1
#
_entry.id   AF-A0A822ETT7-F1
#
_cell.length_a   1.000
_cell.length_b   1.000
_cell.length_c   1.000
_cell.angle_alpha   90.00
_cell.angle_beta   90.00
_cell.angle_gamma   90.00
#
_symmetry.space_group_name_H-M   'P 1'
#
loop_
_entity.id
_entity.type
_entity.pdbx_description
1 polymer ?
#
loop_
_entity_poly.entity_id
_entity_poly.type
_entity_poly.pdbx_seq_one_letter_code
_entity_poly.pdbx_strand_id
1 'polypeptide(L)'
;CRYHNCIRYPLWHKKNRIPAATTVVTTIFPPSTTTTTTTTTPLTTTAKAYYLIESIDETVEPCEDFYHFACGTWLKNARIPEDSM
;
A
#
# COMPACT_ATOMS: atom_id res chain seq x y z
N CYS A 1 3.86 0.23 -19.34
CA CYS A 1 4.17 0.50 -20.76
C CYS A 1 4.95 1.82 -20.87
N ARG A 2 6.13 1.79 -21.51
CA ARG A 2 7.01 2.96 -21.69
C ARG A 2 6.27 4.10 -22.41
N TYR A 3 6.38 5.32 -21.91
CA TYR A 3 5.94 6.53 -22.62
C TYR A 3 7.13 7.47 -22.79
N HIS A 4 7.63 7.62 -24.03
CA HIS A 4 8.79 8.44 -24.34
C HIS A 4 8.61 9.10 -25.71
N ASN A 5 7.91 10.24 -25.76
CA ASN A 5 8.16 11.30 -26.78
C ASN A 5 7.31 12.57 -26.58
N CYS A 6 7.72 13.45 -25.66
CA CYS A 6 7.15 14.80 -25.48
C CYS A 6 8.18 15.91 -25.80
N ILE A 7 8.81 15.89 -26.99
CA ILE A 7 9.75 16.96 -27.40
C ILE A 7 9.32 17.55 -28.75
N ARG A 8 8.26 18.38 -28.77
CA ARG A 8 7.87 19.08 -30.02
C ARG A 8 7.47 20.56 -29.90
N TYR A 9 7.74 21.25 -28.80
CA TYR A 9 7.44 22.69 -28.69
C TYR A 9 8.62 23.50 -28.11
N PRO A 10 9.48 24.09 -28.96
CA PRO A 10 10.77 24.67 -28.53
C PRO A 10 10.70 26.05 -27.87
N LEU A 11 9.55 26.74 -27.85
CA LEU A 11 9.48 28.13 -27.37
C LEU A 11 9.03 28.31 -25.91
N TRP A 12 8.62 27.22 -25.22
CA TRP A 12 8.23 27.28 -23.80
C TRP A 12 9.39 26.96 -22.83
N HIS A 13 10.62 26.70 -23.30
CA HIS A 13 11.69 26.18 -22.41
C HIS A 13 12.53 27.23 -21.66
N LYS A 14 12.53 28.51 -22.08
CA LYS A 14 13.50 29.48 -21.54
C LYS A 14 13.09 30.13 -20.20
N LYS A 15 11.79 30.25 -19.90
CA LYS A 15 11.31 30.93 -18.68
C LYS A 15 11.07 30.00 -17.49
N ASN A 16 10.90 28.70 -17.73
CA ASN A 16 10.63 27.70 -16.69
C ASN A 16 11.66 26.57 -16.77
N ARG A 17 12.93 26.90 -16.53
CA ARG A 17 14.04 25.94 -16.53
C ARG A 17 13.95 25.06 -15.28
N ILE A 18 13.29 23.92 -15.41
CA ILE A 18 13.30 22.83 -14.42
C ILE A 18 14.70 22.18 -14.48
N PRO A 19 15.41 21.94 -13.37
CA PRO A 19 16.63 21.13 -13.39
C PRO A 19 16.31 19.73 -13.91
N ALA A 20 17.12 19.22 -14.84
CA ALA A 20 16.90 17.95 -15.51
C ALA A 20 17.04 16.77 -14.53
N ALA A 21 15.90 16.25 -14.08
CA ALA A 21 15.73 14.87 -13.64
C ALA A 21 14.26 14.49 -13.81
N THR A 22 13.89 14.27 -15.07
CA THR A 22 12.59 13.76 -15.48
C THR A 22 12.48 12.28 -15.09
N THR A 23 11.63 11.97 -14.12
CA THR A 23 11.01 10.63 -14.00
C THR A 23 9.51 10.80 -13.75
N VAL A 24 8.82 11.33 -14.76
CA VAL A 24 7.35 11.28 -14.81
C VAL A 24 6.97 9.93 -15.43
N VAL A 25 6.94 8.89 -14.60
CA VAL A 25 6.28 7.60 -14.91
C VAL A 25 5.21 7.26 -13.85
N THR A 26 4.94 8.14 -12.89
CA THR A 26 4.21 7.78 -11.66
C THR A 26 2.94 8.59 -11.43
N THR A 27 2.13 8.89 -12.45
CA THR A 27 0.93 9.75 -12.28
C THR A 27 -0.39 9.15 -12.76
N ILE A 28 -0.48 7.83 -12.98
CA ILE A 28 -1.80 7.16 -12.97
C ILE A 28 -2.05 6.44 -11.64
N PHE A 29 -1.00 6.00 -10.96
CA PHE A 29 -1.02 5.78 -9.53
C PHE A 29 -0.43 7.02 -8.87
N PRO A 30 -1.01 7.58 -7.79
CA PRO A 30 -0.24 8.48 -6.95
C PRO A 30 1.08 7.76 -6.60
N PRO A 31 2.24 8.43 -6.54
CA PRO A 31 3.36 7.82 -5.88
C PRO A 31 2.87 7.51 -4.46
N SER A 32 2.67 6.23 -4.15
CA SER A 32 2.74 5.77 -2.77
C SER A 32 4.20 5.98 -2.36
N THR A 33 4.62 7.23 -2.19
CA THR A 33 5.61 7.58 -1.19
C THR A 33 4.94 7.19 0.12
N THR A 34 5.03 5.91 0.44
CA THR A 34 4.88 5.41 1.79
C THR A 34 6.03 6.07 2.52
N THR A 35 5.79 7.30 3.00
CA THR A 35 6.57 7.84 4.10
C THR A 35 6.28 6.86 5.22
N THR A 36 7.13 5.84 5.35
CA THR A 36 7.12 4.92 6.48
C THR A 36 7.55 5.77 7.66
N THR A 37 6.60 6.56 8.17
CA THR A 37 6.69 7.20 9.46
C THR A 37 6.60 6.02 10.42
N THR A 38 7.76 5.40 10.70
CA THR A 38 7.94 4.53 11.85
C THR A 38 7.73 5.42 13.07
N THR A 39 6.47 5.72 13.37
CA THR A 39 6.08 6.24 14.67
C THR A 39 6.31 5.07 15.62
N THR A 40 7.52 5.00 16.15
CA THR A 40 7.90 4.17 17.29
C THR A 40 7.10 4.67 18.50
N THR A 41 5.80 4.38 18.46
CA THR A 41 4.97 4.40 19.66
C THR A 41 5.61 3.36 20.57
N PRO A 42 6.01 3.69 21.81
CA PRO A 42 6.54 2.70 22.73
C PRO A 42 5.57 1.52 22.77
N LEU A 43 6.12 0.31 22.70
CA LEU A 43 5.41 -0.96 22.60
C LEU A 43 4.55 -1.22 23.86
N THR A 44 3.46 -0.48 24.02
CA THR A 44 2.51 -0.61 25.13
C THR A 44 1.11 -0.98 24.65
N THR A 45 0.92 -1.18 23.33
CA THR A 45 -0.33 -1.68 22.73
C THR A 45 -0.18 -3.15 22.30
N THR A 46 0.33 -3.96 23.21
CA THR A 46 0.89 -5.28 22.94
C THR A 46 -0.15 -6.30 22.49
N ALA A 47 -1.30 -6.39 23.18
CA ALA A 47 -2.29 -7.44 22.92
C ALA A 47 -2.96 -7.36 21.53
N LYS A 48 -3.25 -6.15 21.05
CA LYS A 48 -3.93 -5.97 19.75
C LYS A 48 -3.00 -6.28 18.57
N ALA A 49 -1.72 -5.94 18.69
CA ALA A 49 -0.72 -6.27 17.69
C ALA A 49 -0.50 -7.78 17.59
N TYR A 50 -0.41 -8.48 18.73
CA TYR A 50 -0.32 -9.94 18.75
C TYR A 50 -1.54 -10.60 18.12
N TYR A 51 -2.75 -10.16 18.48
CA TYR A 51 -3.99 -10.69 17.91
C TYR A 51 -4.05 -10.52 16.38
N LEU A 52 -3.59 -9.37 15.86
CA LEU A 52 -3.53 -9.14 14.41
C LEU A 52 -2.59 -10.14 13.74
N ILE A 53 -1.39 -10.35 14.29
CA ILE A 53 -0.39 -11.28 13.73
C ILE A 53 -0.94 -12.72 13.73
N GLU A 54 -1.65 -13.14 14.77
CA GLU A 54 -2.26 -14.47 14.84
C GLU A 54 -3.40 -14.68 13.83
N SER A 55 -4.04 -13.60 13.36
CA SER A 55 -5.16 -13.67 12.41
C SER A 55 -4.74 -13.75 10.93
N ILE A 56 -3.47 -13.51 10.62
CA ILE A 56 -2.93 -13.49 9.26
C ILE A 56 -2.76 -14.92 8.72
N ASP A 57 -3.02 -15.09 7.43
CA ASP A 57 -2.75 -16.30 6.66
C ASP A 57 -1.68 -16.02 5.60
N GLU A 58 -0.42 -16.35 5.90
CA GLU A 58 0.73 -16.12 5.01
C GLU A 58 0.73 -16.99 3.75
N THR A 59 -0.22 -17.92 3.60
CA THR A 59 -0.34 -18.74 2.39
C THR A 59 -1.05 -18.02 1.25
N VAL A 60 -1.65 -16.86 1.51
CA VAL A 60 -2.39 -16.05 0.54
C VAL A 60 -1.59 -14.82 0.13
N GLU A 61 -1.43 -14.59 -1.16
CA GLU A 61 -0.76 -13.39 -1.68
C GLU A 61 -1.62 -12.14 -1.41
N PRO A 62 -1.10 -11.11 -0.71
CA PRO A 62 -1.87 -9.92 -0.33
C PRO A 62 -2.27 -9.05 -1.52
N CYS A 63 -1.58 -9.18 -2.65
CA CYS A 63 -1.92 -8.48 -3.89
C CYS A 63 -3.11 -9.10 -4.63
N GLU A 64 -3.39 -10.38 -4.37
CA GLU A 64 -4.48 -11.14 -5.01
C GLU A 64 -5.74 -11.15 -4.14
N ASP A 65 -5.59 -11.44 -2.83
CA ASP A 65 -6.69 -11.41 -1.87
C ASP A 65 -6.24 -10.93 -0.48
N PHE A 66 -6.26 -9.61 -0.30
CA PHE A 66 -5.88 -8.97 0.95
C PHE A 66 -6.76 -9.39 2.14
N TYR A 67 -8.04 -9.70 1.91
CA TYR A 67 -8.97 -10.03 3.00
C TYR A 67 -8.65 -11.42 3.58
N HIS A 68 -8.42 -12.41 2.71
CA HIS A 68 -7.99 -13.73 3.14
C HIS A 68 -6.58 -13.71 3.71
N PHE A 69 -5.67 -12.90 3.19
CA PHE A 69 -4.36 -12.71 3.80
C PHE A 69 -4.46 -12.15 5.23
N ALA A 70 -5.25 -11.10 5.45
CA ALA A 70 -5.31 -10.43 6.75
C ALA A 70 -6.15 -11.18 7.81
N CYS A 71 -7.16 -11.94 7.40
CA CYS A 71 -8.15 -12.52 8.31
C CYS A 71 -8.43 -14.02 8.08
N GLY A 72 -7.72 -14.67 7.16
CA GLY A 72 -7.99 -16.05 6.75
C GLY A 72 -7.87 -17.05 7.90
N THR A 73 -6.93 -16.84 8.82
CA THR A 73 -6.77 -17.70 10.00
C THR A 73 -7.91 -17.50 11.00
N TRP A 74 -8.38 -16.26 11.18
CA TRP A 74 -9.54 -16.00 12.03
C TRP A 74 -10.81 -16.63 11.47
N LEU A 75 -11.05 -16.51 10.15
CA LEU A 75 -12.24 -17.06 9.50
C LEU A 75 -12.35 -18.58 9.65
N LYS A 76 -11.21 -19.29 9.62
CA LYS A 76 -11.16 -20.75 9.85
C LYS A 76 -11.54 -21.15 11.29
N ASN A 77 -11.31 -20.27 12.26
CA ASN A 77 -11.47 -20.55 13.69
C ASN A 77 -12.75 -19.93 14.28
N ALA A 78 -13.33 -18.94 13.63
CA ALA A 78 -14.52 -18.24 14.10
C ALA A 78 -15.76 -19.15 14.09
N ARG A 79 -16.51 -19.15 15.19
CA ARG A 79 -17.81 -19.82 15.30
C ARG A 79 -18.89 -18.78 15.51
N ILE A 80 -19.91 -18.77 14.66
CA ILE A 80 -21.07 -17.90 14.83
C ILE A 80 -21.97 -18.54 15.89
N PRO A 81 -22.28 -17.88 17.01
CA PRO A 81 -23.19 -18.42 18.02
C PRO A 81 -24.61 -18.52 17.46
N GLU A 82 -25.28 -19.61 17.78
CA GLU A 82 -26.61 -19.99 17.26
C GLU A 82 -27.72 -19.03 17.69
N ASP A 83 -27.53 -18.29 18.79
CA ASP A 83 -28.50 -17.33 19.38
C ASP A 83 -28.63 -15.98 18.62
N SER A 84 -28.04 -15.87 17.43
CA SER A 84 -28.10 -14.63 16.63
C SER A 84 -29.14 -14.67 15.49
N MET A 85 -30.04 -15.65 15.51
CA MET A 85 -31.10 -15.87 14.51
C MET A 85 -32.49 -15.63 15.09
#